data_AF-A0A2N1KZT2-F1
#
_entry.id   AF-A0A2N1KZT2-F1
#
_cell.length_a   1.000
_cell.length_b   1.000
_cell.length_c   1.000
_cell.angle_alpha   90.00
_cell.angle_beta   90.00
_cell.angle_gamma   90.00
#
_symmetry.space_group_name_H-M   'P 1'
#
loop_
_entity.id
_entity.type
_entity.pdbx_description
1 polymer ?
#
loop_
_entity_poly.entity_id
_entity_poly.type
_entity_poly.pdbx_seq_one_letter_code
_entity_poly.pdbx_strand_id
1 'polypeptide(L)'
;MEIIIMGDFNINYRKYLMAFISNRWYFKLFKMLENRHLLDTIPIFTEDDENIHTYILPNGSNEKSRIDYIWASLPILGQSLNSTVIKNDHFTMDHNTVTLSLDTQLFIGKTLPKINKSKKKKSRTVFLYDEMDQKDDDFTWDNFHAGLDYEIKRLN
;
A
#
# COMPACT_ATOMS: atom_id res chain seq x y z
N MET A 1 -2.42 -15.68 7.05
CA MET A 1 -1.88 -14.31 7.01
C MET A 1 -2.74 -13.51 6.05
N GLU A 2 -3.13 -12.30 6.43
CA GLU A 2 -3.94 -11.39 5.62
C GLU A 2 -3.00 -10.37 4.96
N ILE A 3 -2.93 -10.41 3.62
CA ILE A 3 -1.98 -9.61 2.85
C ILE A 3 -2.69 -9.02 1.64
N ILE A 4 -2.42 -7.75 1.38
CA ILE A 4 -2.73 -7.05 0.14
C ILE A 4 -1.43 -6.44 -0.38
N ILE A 5 -1.14 -6.66 -1.65
CA ILE A 5 -0.02 -6.06 -2.39
C ILE A 5 -0.63 -5.33 -3.58
N MET A 6 -0.33 -4.05 -3.74
CA MET A 6 -0.93 -3.24 -4.80
C MET A 6 0.05 -2.21 -5.35
N GLY A 7 -0.19 -1.80 -6.60
CA GLY A 7 0.55 -0.75 -7.29
C GLY A 7 0.81 -1.08 -8.76
N ASP A 8 1.63 -0.25 -9.39
CA ASP A 8 2.17 -0.50 -10.73
C ASP A 8 3.32 -1.50 -10.65
N PHE A 9 3.14 -2.66 -11.27
CA PHE A 9 4.15 -3.72 -11.32
C PHE A 9 5.03 -3.60 -12.57
N ASN A 10 4.63 -2.77 -13.54
CA ASN A 10 5.29 -2.53 -14.82
C ASN A 10 5.51 -3.82 -15.66
N ILE A 11 4.75 -4.88 -15.35
CA ILE A 11 4.79 -6.18 -16.04
C ILE A 11 3.36 -6.69 -16.23
N ASN A 12 3.10 -7.35 -17.35
CA ASN A 12 1.76 -7.84 -17.68
C ASN A 12 1.61 -9.33 -17.28
N TYR A 13 0.62 -9.62 -16.44
CA TYR A 13 0.35 -10.97 -15.93
C TYR A 13 -0.12 -11.96 -17.02
N ARG A 14 -0.93 -11.53 -18.00
CA ARG A 14 -1.28 -12.39 -19.14
C ARG A 14 -0.05 -12.79 -19.95
N LYS A 15 0.88 -11.85 -20.18
CA LYS A 15 2.16 -12.17 -20.83
C LYS A 15 2.96 -13.20 -20.02
N TYR A 16 2.88 -13.17 -18.70
CA TYR A 16 3.46 -14.22 -17.84
C TYR A 16 2.77 -15.57 -18.05
N LEU A 17 1.44 -15.63 -18.02
CA LEU A 17 0.68 -16.87 -18.25
C LEU A 17 0.97 -17.49 -19.63
N MET A 18 1.10 -16.65 -20.66
CA MET A 18 1.43 -17.07 -22.03
C MET A 18 2.90 -17.52 -22.20
N ALA A 19 3.78 -17.13 -21.27
CA ALA A 19 5.21 -17.36 -21.36
C ALA A 19 5.64 -18.77 -20.88
N PHE A 20 4.85 -19.81 -21.21
CA PHE A 20 5.05 -21.22 -20.82
C PHE A 20 6.49 -21.76 -20.99
N ILE A 21 7.30 -21.15 -21.86
CA ILE A 21 8.65 -21.60 -22.22
C ILE A 21 9.74 -20.60 -21.82
N SER A 22 9.41 -19.33 -21.55
CA SER A 22 10.43 -18.28 -21.32
C SER A 22 10.55 -17.94 -19.83
N ASN A 23 11.62 -18.41 -19.20
CA ASN A 23 11.96 -18.12 -17.80
C ASN A 23 12.55 -16.69 -17.67
N ARG A 24 11.75 -15.68 -18.01
CA ARG A 24 12.18 -14.27 -17.93
C ARG A 24 12.26 -13.86 -16.46
N TRP A 25 13.40 -13.30 -16.07
CA TRP A 25 13.69 -12.97 -14.67
C TRP A 25 12.67 -12.03 -14.04
N TYR A 26 12.07 -11.13 -14.82
CA TYR A 26 11.10 -10.15 -14.33
C TYR A 26 9.72 -10.78 -14.02
N PHE A 27 9.44 -12.00 -14.49
CA PHE A 27 8.24 -12.75 -14.10
C PHE A 27 8.40 -13.49 -12.75
N LYS A 28 9.59 -13.46 -12.13
CA LYS A 28 9.80 -14.03 -10.79
C LYS A 28 8.86 -13.44 -9.75
N LEU A 29 8.43 -12.18 -9.92
CA LEU A 29 7.46 -11.54 -9.04
C LEU A 29 6.13 -12.31 -9.02
N PHE A 30 5.51 -12.56 -10.17
CA PHE A 30 4.24 -13.29 -10.24
C PHE A 30 4.36 -14.70 -9.69
N LYS A 31 5.45 -15.41 -10.02
CA LYS A 31 5.73 -16.73 -9.45
C LYS A 31 5.83 -16.69 -7.92
N MET A 32 6.47 -15.66 -7.36
CA MET A 32 6.54 -15.48 -5.90
C MET A 32 5.15 -15.24 -5.29
N LEU A 33 4.31 -14.43 -5.94
CA LEU A 33 2.97 -14.12 -5.47
C LEU A 33 2.07 -15.37 -5.49
N GLU A 34 2.07 -16.13 -6.59
CA GLU A 34 1.36 -17.40 -6.72
C GLU A 34 1.82 -18.43 -5.69
N ASN A 35 3.14 -18.58 -5.48
CA ASN A 35 3.71 -19.48 -4.47
C ASN A 35 3.31 -19.10 -3.03
N ARG A 36 2.89 -17.86 -2.80
CA ARG A 36 2.36 -17.38 -1.50
C ARG A 36 0.84 -17.42 -1.43
N HIS A 37 0.18 -18.03 -2.42
CA HIS A 37 -1.28 -18.10 -2.55
C HIS A 37 -1.95 -16.71 -2.52
N LEU A 38 -1.28 -15.73 -3.13
CA LEU A 38 -1.88 -14.44 -3.47
C LEU A 38 -2.47 -14.54 -4.87
N LEU A 39 -3.64 -13.95 -5.07
CA LEU A 39 -4.31 -13.91 -6.35
C LEU A 39 -4.59 -12.47 -6.74
N ASP A 40 -4.49 -12.19 -8.04
CA ASP A 40 -5.01 -10.96 -8.65
C ASP A 40 -6.53 -10.86 -8.37
N THR A 41 -6.99 -9.70 -7.90
CA THR A 41 -8.37 -9.53 -7.46
C THR A 41 -9.36 -9.35 -8.59
N ILE A 42 -8.96 -8.79 -9.74
CA ILE A 42 -9.90 -8.47 -10.83
C ILE A 42 -10.54 -9.73 -11.43
N PRO A 43 -9.79 -10.80 -11.78
CA PRO A 43 -10.39 -12.00 -12.37
C PRO A 43 -11.32 -12.76 -11.41
N ILE A 44 -11.30 -12.43 -10.12
CA ILE A 44 -12.23 -12.99 -9.12
C ILE A 44 -13.65 -12.43 -9.30
N PHE A 45 -13.76 -11.20 -9.78
CA PHE A 45 -15.04 -10.46 -9.87
C PHE A 45 -15.47 -10.16 -11.31
N THR A 46 -14.65 -10.48 -12.30
CA THR A 46 -14.94 -10.19 -13.71
C THR A 46 -14.36 -11.27 -14.61
N GLU A 47 -15.22 -11.88 -15.44
CA GLU A 47 -14.82 -12.91 -16.42
C GLU A 47 -14.09 -12.31 -17.64
N ASP A 48 -14.43 -11.07 -18.01
CA ASP A 48 -13.82 -10.35 -19.13
C ASP A 48 -12.59 -9.52 -18.70
N ASP A 49 -11.67 -10.14 -17.97
CA ASP A 49 -10.47 -9.44 -17.50
C ASP A 49 -9.40 -9.25 -18.61
N GLU A 50 -9.60 -9.88 -19.77
CA GLU A 50 -8.77 -9.77 -20.99
C GLU A 50 -8.73 -8.34 -21.52
N ASN A 51 -9.89 -7.70 -21.54
CA ASN A 51 -10.10 -6.36 -22.10
C ASN A 51 -9.88 -5.25 -21.07
N ILE A 52 -9.50 -5.60 -19.84
CA ILE A 52 -9.21 -4.64 -18.78
C ILE A 52 -7.78 -4.14 -18.94
N HIS A 53 -7.64 -2.81 -18.95
CA HIS A 53 -6.36 -2.14 -19.08
C HIS A 53 -6.25 -1.02 -18.05
N THR A 54 -5.06 -0.91 -17.49
CA THR A 54 -4.74 0.11 -16.47
C THR A 54 -3.79 1.16 -16.99
N TYR A 55 -3.07 0.89 -18.08
CA TYR A 55 -2.14 1.82 -18.70
C TYR A 55 -2.51 2.04 -20.16
N ILE A 56 -2.48 3.30 -20.60
CA ILE A 56 -2.77 3.73 -21.98
C ILE A 56 -1.63 4.63 -22.42
N LEU A 57 -0.96 4.28 -23.52
CA LEU A 57 0.17 5.09 -23.99
C LEU A 57 -0.30 6.52 -24.37
N PRO A 58 0.35 7.59 -23.88
CA PRO A 58 -0.06 8.98 -24.14
C PRO A 58 -0.07 9.38 -25.62
N ASN A 59 0.68 8.69 -26.46
CA ASN A 59 1.04 9.12 -27.82
C ASN A 59 -0.03 8.83 -28.89
N GLY A 60 -1.29 8.60 -28.50
CA GLY A 60 -2.39 8.32 -29.44
C GLY A 60 -2.33 6.94 -30.11
N SER A 61 -1.36 6.10 -29.76
CA SER A 61 -1.41 4.68 -30.10
C SER A 61 -2.50 4.00 -29.28
N ASN A 62 -3.26 3.08 -29.88
CA ASN A 62 -4.20 2.23 -29.15
C ASN A 62 -3.52 1.14 -28.30
N GLU A 63 -2.21 1.28 -28.02
CA GLU A 63 -1.50 0.36 -27.14
C GLU A 63 -1.95 0.55 -25.70
N LYS A 64 -2.48 -0.53 -25.14
CA LYS A 64 -2.99 -0.59 -23.78
C LYS A 64 -2.36 -1.79 -23.09
N SER A 65 -2.10 -1.64 -21.79
CA SER A 65 -1.61 -2.73 -20.98
C SER A 65 -2.29 -2.73 -19.63
N ARG A 66 -2.31 -3.90 -19.00
CA ARG A 66 -2.62 -4.05 -17.58
C ARG A 66 -1.30 -4.26 -16.87
N ILE A 67 -0.91 -3.31 -16.04
CA ILE A 67 0.34 -3.32 -15.27
C ILE A 67 0.13 -2.93 -13.81
N ASP A 68 -1.02 -2.33 -13.49
CA ASP A 68 -1.44 -2.05 -12.12
C ASP A 68 -2.29 -3.20 -11.62
N TYR A 69 -1.98 -3.68 -10.41
CA TYR A 69 -2.67 -4.81 -9.82
C TYR A 69 -2.97 -4.60 -8.35
N ILE A 70 -3.99 -5.33 -7.88
CA ILE A 70 -4.18 -5.61 -6.47
C ILE A 70 -4.14 -7.14 -6.34
N TRP A 71 -3.17 -7.64 -5.60
CA TRP A 71 -3.02 -9.06 -5.26
C TRP A 71 -3.35 -9.24 -3.79
N ALA A 72 -4.19 -10.22 -3.48
CA ALA A 72 -4.65 -10.45 -2.13
C ALA A 72 -4.61 -11.93 -1.74
N SER A 73 -4.38 -12.19 -0.45
CA SER A 73 -4.45 -13.54 0.11
C SER A 73 -5.89 -14.04 0.17
N LEU A 74 -6.10 -15.35 0.10
CA LEU A 74 -7.43 -15.97 0.16
C LEU A 74 -8.35 -15.45 1.29
N PRO A 75 -7.88 -15.22 2.54
CA PRO A 75 -8.74 -14.67 3.60
C PRO A 75 -9.27 -13.26 3.31
N ILE A 76 -8.50 -12.43 2.60
CA ILE A 76 -8.95 -11.10 2.14
C ILE A 76 -10.01 -11.26 1.06
N LEU A 77 -9.75 -12.14 0.09
CA LEU A 77 -10.65 -12.37 -1.04
C LEU A 77 -12.02 -12.90 -0.58
N GLY A 78 -12.04 -13.79 0.41
CA GLY A 78 -13.29 -14.27 1.01
C GLY A 78 -14.12 -13.20 1.70
N GLN A 79 -13.59 -11.98 1.89
CA GLN A 79 -14.27 -10.82 2.49
C GLN A 79 -14.39 -9.64 1.51
N SER A 80 -13.93 -9.83 0.27
CA SER A 80 -14.00 -8.80 -0.75
C SER A 80 -15.37 -8.77 -1.41
N LEU A 81 -15.85 -7.55 -1.67
CA LEU A 81 -17.18 -7.29 -2.23
C LEU A 81 -17.12 -7.08 -3.73
N ASN A 82 -16.06 -6.44 -4.22
CA ASN A 82 -15.88 -6.11 -5.63
C ASN A 82 -14.41 -5.75 -5.92
N SER A 83 -13.99 -5.92 -7.17
CA SER A 83 -12.75 -5.34 -7.69
C SER A 83 -12.96 -4.90 -9.13
N THR A 84 -12.64 -3.64 -9.45
CA THR A 84 -12.85 -3.08 -10.80
C THR A 84 -11.76 -2.07 -11.15
N VAL A 85 -11.71 -1.69 -12.43
CA VAL A 85 -10.86 -0.60 -12.93
C VAL A 85 -11.74 0.60 -13.27
N ILE A 86 -11.41 1.76 -12.69
CA ILE A 86 -12.10 3.03 -12.92
C ILE A 86 -11.22 3.90 -13.81
N LYS A 87 -11.79 4.42 -14.90
CA LYS A 87 -11.09 5.35 -15.79
C LYS A 87 -10.88 6.69 -15.10
N ASN A 88 -9.66 7.21 -15.19
CA ASN A 88 -9.34 8.54 -14.68
C ASN A 88 -9.65 9.58 -15.77
N ASP A 89 -10.93 9.92 -15.93
CA ASP A 89 -11.36 10.90 -16.92
C ASP A 89 -11.11 12.35 -16.46
N HIS A 90 -10.79 12.55 -15.17
CA HIS A 90 -10.65 13.87 -14.54
C HIS A 90 -9.20 14.35 -14.37
N PHE A 91 -8.22 13.47 -14.57
CA PHE A 91 -6.79 13.78 -14.43
C PHE A 91 -6.04 13.37 -15.70
N THR A 92 -5.03 14.14 -16.09
CA THR A 92 -4.14 13.80 -17.20
C THR A 92 -3.12 12.74 -16.77
N MET A 93 -3.61 11.56 -16.40
CA MET A 93 -2.79 10.38 -16.11
C MET A 93 -3.00 9.35 -17.21
N ASP A 94 -1.92 8.69 -17.59
CA ASP A 94 -1.90 7.53 -18.48
C ASP A 94 -2.32 6.23 -17.78
N HIS A 95 -2.64 6.30 -16.48
CA HIS A 95 -3.13 5.17 -15.69
C HIS A 95 -4.59 5.31 -15.22
N ASN A 96 -5.35 4.22 -15.37
CA ASN A 96 -6.65 3.98 -14.74
C ASN A 96 -6.46 3.39 -13.34
N THR A 97 -7.42 3.66 -12.45
CA THR A 97 -7.34 3.26 -11.04
C THR A 97 -7.89 1.85 -10.85
N VAL A 98 -7.11 0.94 -10.26
CA VAL A 98 -7.60 -0.37 -9.79
C VAL A 98 -8.19 -0.22 -8.40
N THR A 99 -9.36 -0.80 -8.17
CA THR A 99 -10.06 -0.73 -6.89
C THR A 99 -10.36 -2.12 -6.34
N LEU A 100 -10.38 -2.22 -5.01
CA LEU A 100 -10.81 -3.38 -4.25
C LEU A 100 -11.70 -2.89 -3.09
N SER A 101 -12.94 -3.35 -3.07
CA SER A 101 -13.90 -3.07 -2.00
C SER A 101 -13.93 -4.24 -1.01
N LEU A 102 -13.80 -3.93 0.28
CA LEU A 102 -13.77 -4.91 1.37
C LEU A 102 -14.88 -4.61 2.38
N ASP A 103 -15.49 -5.66 2.93
CA ASP A 103 -16.38 -5.51 4.08
C ASP A 103 -15.54 -5.32 5.36
N THR A 104 -15.55 -4.10 5.89
CA THR A 104 -14.80 -3.75 7.09
C THR A 104 -15.33 -4.43 8.35
N GLN A 105 -16.59 -4.87 8.39
CA GLN A 105 -17.13 -5.59 9.55
C GLN A 105 -16.57 -7.01 9.61
N LEU A 106 -16.44 -7.67 8.46
CA LEU A 106 -15.80 -8.99 8.39
C LEU A 106 -14.29 -8.90 8.68
N PHE A 107 -13.67 -7.78 8.31
CA PHE A 107 -12.23 -7.55 8.41
C PHE A 107 -11.77 -7.05 9.79
N ILE A 108 -12.48 -6.08 10.38
CA ILE A 108 -12.13 -5.45 11.67
C ILE A 108 -12.92 -6.08 12.82
N GLY A 109 -14.16 -6.51 12.56
CA GLY A 109 -15.11 -6.97 13.59
C GLY A 109 -14.76 -8.31 14.23
N LYS A 110 -13.98 -9.17 13.57
CA LYS A 110 -13.49 -10.43 14.16
C LYS A 110 -12.38 -10.21 15.20
N THR A 111 -11.70 -9.07 15.17
CA THR A 111 -10.54 -8.73 16.02
C THR A 111 -10.79 -7.55 16.96
N LEU A 112 -12.03 -7.27 17.32
CA LEU A 112 -12.29 -6.60 18.58
C LEU A 112 -12.61 -7.67 19.64
N PRO A 113 -11.61 -8.38 20.22
CA PRO A 113 -11.76 -8.60 21.65
C PRO A 113 -11.99 -7.21 22.22
N LYS A 114 -12.89 -7.05 23.20
CA LYS A 114 -12.94 -5.84 24.02
C LYS A 114 -11.51 -5.54 24.43
N ILE A 115 -10.85 -4.65 23.69
CA ILE A 115 -9.52 -4.20 23.97
C ILE A 115 -9.77 -3.22 25.10
N ASN A 116 -9.99 -3.78 26.29
CA ASN A 116 -9.56 -3.21 27.55
C ASN A 116 -8.03 -3.17 27.53
N LYS A 117 -7.41 -2.61 26.47
CA LYS A 117 -6.07 -2.06 26.61
C LYS A 117 -6.35 -0.74 27.29
N SER A 118 -6.12 -0.72 28.60
CA SER A 118 -5.62 0.47 29.28
C SER A 118 -4.84 1.27 28.24
N LYS A 119 -5.41 2.40 27.79
CA LYS A 119 -4.78 3.24 26.78
C LYS A 119 -3.37 3.47 27.28
N LYS A 120 -2.36 2.83 26.66
CA LYS A 120 -0.96 3.17 26.96
C LYS A 120 -0.93 4.68 26.77
N LYS A 121 -0.67 5.43 27.85
CA LYS A 121 -0.51 6.89 27.78
C LYS A 121 0.58 7.11 26.74
N LYS A 122 0.19 7.42 25.51
CA LYS A 122 1.12 7.86 24.48
C LYS A 122 1.49 9.27 24.91
N SER A 123 2.60 9.42 25.61
CA SER A 123 3.20 10.72 25.84
C SER A 123 3.71 11.22 24.49
N ARG A 124 3.22 12.39 24.09
CA ARG A 124 3.75 13.14 22.95
C ARG A 124 4.41 14.38 23.53
N THR A 125 5.69 14.54 23.27
CA THR A 125 6.39 15.81 23.53
C THR A 125 6.23 16.66 22.29
N VAL A 126 5.74 17.89 22.46
CA VAL A 126 5.61 18.89 21.39
C VAL A 126 6.54 20.04 21.75
N PHE A 127 7.46 20.37 20.86
CA PHE A 127 8.37 21.50 21.03
C PHE A 127 7.81 22.69 20.25
N LEU A 128 7.59 23.81 20.94
CA LEU A 128 7.23 25.09 20.35
C LEU A 128 8.51 25.90 20.16
N TYR A 129 9.15 25.71 19.01
CA TYR A 129 10.46 26.29 18.73
C TYR A 129 10.50 27.81 18.77
N ASP A 130 9.37 28.46 18.45
CA ASP A 130 9.21 29.92 18.44
C ASP A 130 9.16 30.51 19.86
N GLU A 131 8.87 29.70 20.87
CA GLU A 131 8.72 30.11 22.27
C GLU A 131 9.89 29.70 23.15
N MET A 132 10.93 29.07 22.58
CA MET A 132 11.99 28.41 23.35
C MET A 132 12.97 29.38 24.03
N ASP A 133 13.05 30.65 23.60
CA ASP A 133 13.94 31.64 24.22
C ASP A 133 13.17 32.83 24.82
N GLN A 134 11.99 32.55 25.41
CA GLN A 134 11.32 33.57 26.21
C GLN A 134 12.18 33.93 27.42
N LYS A 135 12.27 35.24 27.71
CA LYS A 135 13.01 35.72 28.88
C LYS A 135 12.36 35.17 30.15
N ASP A 136 13.19 34.63 31.04
CA ASP A 136 12.84 34.02 32.33
C ASP A 136 12.28 32.58 32.29
N ASP A 137 12.53 31.82 31.21
CA ASP A 137 12.26 30.37 31.16
C ASP A 137 13.56 29.53 31.27
N ASP A 138 13.49 28.42 32.00
CA ASP A 138 14.57 27.42 32.11
C ASP A 138 14.69 26.58 30.83
N PHE A 139 13.66 26.57 29.98
CA PHE A 139 13.60 25.79 28.74
C PHE A 139 14.19 26.54 27.53
N THR A 140 15.46 26.95 27.62
CA THR A 140 16.19 27.60 26.51
C THR A 140 16.80 26.61 25.53
N TRP A 141 17.08 27.09 24.30
CA TRP A 141 17.79 26.28 23.29
C TRP A 141 19.15 25.76 23.79
N ASP A 142 19.90 26.59 24.51
CA ASP A 142 21.21 26.23 25.05
C ASP A 142 21.09 25.10 26.08
N ASN A 143 20.08 25.15 26.95
CA ASN A 143 19.83 24.11 27.95
C ASN A 143 19.36 22.79 27.31
N PHE A 144 18.51 22.87 26.28
CA PHE A 144 18.09 21.71 25.50
C PHE A 144 19.28 21.03 24.82
N HIS A 145 20.12 21.81 24.14
CA HIS A 145 21.31 21.29 23.45
C HIS A 145 22.29 20.65 24.43
N ALA A 146 22.57 21.29 25.56
CA ALA A 146 23.44 20.76 26.60
C ALA A 146 22.91 19.43 27.18
N GLY A 147 21.60 19.33 27.40
CA GLY A 147 20.95 18.10 27.85
C GLY A 147 21.03 16.97 26.82
N LEU A 148 20.82 17.28 25.54
CA LEU A 148 20.90 16.31 24.44
C LEU A 148 22.33 15.77 24.28
N ASP A 149 23.34 16.64 24.35
CA ASP A 149 24.76 16.25 24.27
C ASP A 149 25.17 15.35 25.42
N TYR A 150 24.68 15.63 26.63
CA TYR A 150 24.89 14.76 27.79
C TYR A 150 24.28 13.37 27.58
N GLU A 151 23.05 13.31 27.09
CA GLU A 151 22.33 12.05 26.87
C GLU A 151 22.99 11.20 25.76
N ILE A 152 23.45 11.84 24.69
CA ILE A 152 24.19 11.18 23.60
C ILE A 152 25.53 10.63 24.09
N LYS A 153 26.26 11.39 24.92
CA LYS A 153 27.51 10.90 25.55
C LYS A 153 27.28 9.75 26.53
N ARG A 154 26.12 9.68 27.18
CA ARG A 154 25.77 8.59 28.09
C ARG A 154 25.45 7.28 27.34
N LEU A 155 24.97 7.37 26.11
CA LEU A 155 24.56 6.24 25.29
C LEU A 155 25.70 5.64 24.43
N ASN A 156 26.84 6.33 24.33
CA ASN A 156 28.07 5.86 23.68
C ASN A 156 29.12 5.46 24.72
#